data_AF-A0A5B8S515-F1
#
_entry.id   AF-A0A5B8S515-F1
#
_cell.length_a   1.000
_cell.length_b   1.000
_cell.length_c   1.000
_cell.angle_alpha   90.00
_cell.angle_beta   90.00
_cell.angle_gamma   90.00
#
_symmetry.space_group_name_H-M   'P 1'
#
loop_
_entity.id
_entity.type
_entity.pdbx_description
1 polymer ?
#
loop_
_entity_poly.entity_id
_entity_poly.type
_entity_poly.pdbx_seq_one_letter_code
_entity_poly.pdbx_strand_id
1 'polypeptide(L)'
;MKRIVSLAALATALVAAPALAQDAKTPQAEADAFVAKAEKELNQAVIEAGQAGWVYETYINQDTEALTARADAAVTTLAVSNALQAAKYAQTPNLSYDTDRKLDRMRTAITLPAPTREGAAQEMATIKARMQGIYGKGKGTLNGQPINGSDIEERMGTSRNPDELKEMWTSWHDNVGKPMKADYAQLVALGNEGAQGLGFADVGAQWRSNYDMSPEEFAALTEKLWQEVKPLYDSLHTYVRGKLNAKYGDAVQAKTGPIRADLLGNMWAQEWGNIYDIVAPAGAGDVGYDVTELLKEKGYDPLKMVKTGEGFFSSLGFAPLPKTFWERSQFVKPQDREVVCHASAWDIDNVEDLRIKMCIKVNGDDFTTIHHELGHNYYQRAYNKQPPLYLDGANDGFHEAIGDAIALSITPEYLVQIGLLDRSKVPSADKDIGLLLRQAMDKVAFLPFGLLVDRYRWQIFSGQVKPEGYQQAWTDLRLKYQGIVPPSPRGADAFDAGAKYHVPAVVPYTRYFLARILQFQFYEAACKAAGWKGPLHRCSFYGNKDVGTKLNAMLEMGASKPWPDALQAFTGSREMSGKAMMAYFAPLKKWLDKQNKGMKSGW
;
A
#
# COMPACT_ATOMS: atom_id res chain seq x y z
N MET A 1 93.40 35.17 -7.98
CA MET A 1 92.75 33.90 -7.56
C MET A 1 91.69 34.28 -6.53
N LYS A 2 90.43 34.58 -6.89
CA LYS A 2 89.31 33.68 -7.25
C LYS A 2 89.06 32.55 -6.25
N ARG A 3 87.98 32.71 -5.47
CA ARG A 3 86.98 31.73 -4.99
C ARG A 3 86.13 32.47 -3.92
N ILE A 4 85.20 33.36 -4.28
CA ILE A 4 83.79 33.05 -4.61
C ILE A 4 83.33 31.78 -3.87
N VAL A 5 82.93 31.96 -2.62
CA VAL A 5 82.09 31.00 -1.90
C VAL A 5 80.65 31.50 -2.07
N SER A 6 79.87 30.67 -2.75
CA SER A 6 78.55 30.95 -3.29
C SER A 6 77.55 31.40 -2.23
N LEU A 7 77.03 32.63 -2.41
CA LEU A 7 75.76 33.14 -1.86
C LEU A 7 74.51 32.40 -2.37
N ALA A 8 74.68 31.24 -3.04
CA ALA A 8 73.60 30.46 -3.66
C ALA A 8 72.99 29.38 -2.74
N ALA A 9 73.51 29.19 -1.52
CA ALA A 9 73.00 28.17 -0.58
C ALA A 9 72.06 28.73 0.51
N LEU A 10 71.90 30.05 0.63
CA LEU A 10 70.98 30.68 1.58
C LEU A 10 69.69 31.25 0.94
N ALA A 11 69.60 31.22 -0.40
CA ALA A 11 68.41 31.65 -1.14
C ALA A 11 67.47 30.48 -1.52
N THR A 12 67.84 29.23 -1.23
CA THR A 12 67.05 28.03 -1.51
C THR A 12 66.29 27.48 -0.28
N ALA A 13 66.43 28.10 0.89
CA ALA A 13 65.69 27.72 2.10
C ALA A 13 64.44 28.57 2.37
N LEU A 14 64.10 29.52 1.48
CA LEU A 14 62.90 30.38 1.57
C LEU A 14 61.87 30.12 0.46
N VAL A 15 62.05 29.05 -0.32
CA VAL A 15 61.00 28.48 -1.18
C VAL A 15 60.65 27.08 -0.67
N ALA A 16 60.43 26.96 0.64
CA ALA A 16 59.49 25.96 1.13
C ALA A 16 58.10 26.47 0.73
N ALA A 17 57.74 26.23 -0.54
CA ALA A 17 56.34 26.23 -0.93
C ALA A 17 55.60 25.36 0.11
N PRO A 18 54.44 25.80 0.64
CA PRO A 18 53.58 24.85 1.34
C PRO A 18 53.27 23.77 0.32
N ALA A 19 53.94 22.63 0.45
CA ALA A 19 53.63 21.44 -0.30
C ALA A 19 52.15 21.18 -0.03
N LEU A 20 51.35 21.43 -1.05
CA LEU A 20 49.93 21.13 -1.21
C LEU A 20 49.42 20.24 -0.08
N ALA A 21 48.95 20.86 1.01
CA ALA A 21 47.84 20.26 1.73
C ALA A 21 46.74 20.22 0.68
N GLN A 22 46.56 19.08 -0.01
CA GLN A 22 45.29 18.82 -0.64
C GLN A 22 44.26 19.07 0.46
N ASP A 23 43.40 20.07 0.28
CA ASP A 23 42.33 20.39 1.22
C ASP A 23 41.57 19.09 1.50
N ALA A 24 41.90 18.43 2.60
CA ALA A 24 41.23 17.22 3.00
C ALA A 24 39.78 17.63 3.24
N LYS A 25 38.85 17.01 2.49
CA LYS A 25 37.43 17.31 2.63
C LYS A 25 37.04 17.10 4.10
N THR A 26 36.21 17.99 4.63
CA THR A 26 35.65 17.77 5.96
C THR A 26 34.83 16.46 5.96
N PRO A 27 34.70 15.75 7.10
CA PRO A 27 33.88 14.54 7.15
C PRO A 27 32.44 14.74 6.63
N GLN A 28 31.84 15.91 6.90
CA GLN A 28 30.57 16.33 6.30
C GLN A 28 30.65 16.39 4.77
N ALA A 29 31.67 17.04 4.20
CA ALA A 29 31.81 17.16 2.74
C ALA A 29 32.10 15.81 2.07
N GLU A 30 32.70 14.86 2.76
CA GLU A 30 32.84 13.47 2.30
C GLU A 30 31.50 12.74 2.30
N ALA A 31 30.71 12.86 3.37
CA ALA A 31 29.37 12.29 3.46
C ALA A 31 28.44 12.87 2.38
N ASP A 32 28.47 14.19 2.16
CA ASP A 32 27.69 14.85 1.10
C ASP A 32 28.09 14.36 -0.29
N ALA A 33 29.40 14.24 -0.55
CA ALA A 33 29.89 13.72 -1.82
C ALA A 33 29.48 12.26 -2.06
N PHE A 34 29.48 11.44 -1.00
CA PHE A 34 28.97 10.08 -1.07
C PHE A 34 27.47 10.06 -1.36
N VAL A 35 26.67 10.82 -0.61
CA VAL A 35 25.22 10.89 -0.77
C VAL A 35 24.86 11.33 -2.19
N ALA A 36 25.47 12.39 -2.70
CA ALA A 36 25.21 12.88 -4.05
C ALA A 36 25.55 11.85 -5.14
N LYS A 37 26.65 11.10 -4.96
CA LYS A 37 27.06 10.04 -5.89
C LYS A 37 26.08 8.86 -5.84
N ALA A 38 25.82 8.34 -4.63
CA ALA A 38 24.95 7.19 -4.42
C ALA A 38 23.51 7.46 -4.88
N GLU A 39 22.98 8.66 -4.61
CA GLU A 39 21.66 9.10 -5.05
C GLU A 39 21.57 9.16 -6.57
N LYS A 40 22.59 9.71 -7.25
CA LYS A 40 22.64 9.76 -8.72
C LYS A 40 22.71 8.36 -9.34
N GLU A 41 23.60 7.50 -8.84
CA GLU A 41 23.78 6.14 -9.36
C GLU A 41 22.53 5.29 -9.14
N LEU A 42 21.92 5.38 -7.94
CA LEU A 42 20.71 4.66 -7.63
C LEU A 42 19.53 5.14 -8.47
N ASN A 43 19.36 6.46 -8.66
CA ASN A 43 18.28 6.99 -9.49
C ASN A 43 18.38 6.49 -10.94
N GLN A 44 19.59 6.47 -11.51
CA GLN A 44 19.80 5.92 -12.85
C GLN A 44 19.39 4.44 -12.94
N ALA A 45 19.82 3.63 -11.97
CA ALA A 45 19.49 2.20 -11.92
C ALA A 45 17.98 1.98 -11.72
N VAL A 46 17.31 2.79 -10.90
CA VAL A 46 15.86 2.74 -10.67
C VAL A 46 15.08 3.10 -11.94
N ILE A 47 15.52 4.08 -12.73
CA ILE A 47 14.88 4.43 -14.00
C ILE A 47 14.99 3.25 -14.99
N GLU A 48 16.16 2.65 -15.10
CA GLU A 48 16.39 1.47 -15.97
C GLU A 48 15.51 0.28 -15.52
N ALA A 49 15.42 0.03 -14.22
CA ALA A 49 14.54 -0.99 -13.66
C ALA A 49 13.06 -0.66 -13.87
N GLY A 50 12.65 0.60 -13.72
CA GLY A 50 11.28 1.05 -13.99
C GLY A 50 10.88 0.81 -15.44
N GLN A 51 11.78 1.09 -16.39
CA GLN A 51 11.55 0.79 -17.81
C GLN A 51 11.43 -0.72 -18.07
N ALA A 52 12.33 -1.54 -17.50
CA ALA A 52 12.28 -2.99 -17.63
C ALA A 52 11.01 -3.57 -17.01
N GLY A 53 10.64 -3.11 -15.81
CA GLY A 53 9.44 -3.51 -15.09
C GLY A 53 8.16 -3.13 -15.83
N TRP A 54 8.09 -1.91 -16.39
CA TRP A 54 6.95 -1.50 -17.22
C TRP A 54 6.76 -2.41 -18.43
N VAL A 55 7.85 -2.74 -19.13
CA VAL A 55 7.80 -3.66 -20.27
C VAL A 55 7.35 -5.04 -19.83
N TYR A 56 7.89 -5.58 -18.73
CA TYR A 56 7.48 -6.87 -18.20
C TYR A 56 5.98 -6.91 -17.84
N GLU A 57 5.48 -5.93 -17.09
CA GLU A 57 4.09 -5.92 -16.64
C GLU A 57 3.08 -5.66 -17.78
N THR A 58 3.54 -5.10 -18.91
CA THR A 58 2.70 -4.86 -20.09
C THR A 58 2.96 -5.84 -21.24
N TYR A 59 3.98 -6.71 -21.13
CA TYR A 59 4.35 -7.75 -22.11
C TYR A 59 4.98 -8.95 -21.40
N ILE A 60 4.17 -9.78 -20.73
CA ILE A 60 4.69 -10.90 -19.93
C ILE A 60 5.21 -12.03 -20.84
N ASN A 61 6.53 -12.27 -20.85
CA ASN A 61 7.19 -13.40 -21.51
C ASN A 61 8.56 -13.68 -20.86
N GLN A 62 9.25 -14.72 -21.32
CA GLN A 62 10.53 -15.17 -20.75
C GLN A 62 11.64 -14.11 -20.85
N ASP A 63 11.68 -13.36 -21.95
CA ASP A 63 12.73 -12.37 -22.19
C ASP A 63 12.51 -11.14 -21.29
N THR A 64 11.26 -10.67 -21.16
CA THR A 64 10.92 -9.53 -20.31
C THR A 64 11.05 -9.87 -18.83
N GLU A 65 10.75 -11.11 -18.43
CA GLU A 65 11.03 -11.65 -17.09
C GLU A 65 12.54 -11.61 -16.78
N ALA A 66 13.37 -12.08 -17.71
CA ALA A 66 14.83 -12.05 -17.55
C ALA A 66 15.41 -10.61 -17.54
N LEU A 67 14.78 -9.68 -18.27
CA LEU A 67 15.18 -8.26 -18.25
C LEU A 67 14.88 -7.62 -16.89
N THR A 68 13.65 -7.75 -16.39
CA THR A 68 13.27 -7.15 -15.10
C THR A 68 14.05 -7.78 -13.95
N ALA A 69 14.26 -9.10 -13.95
CA ALA A 69 15.02 -9.77 -12.89
C ALA A 69 16.48 -9.30 -12.82
N ARG A 70 17.14 -9.06 -13.97
CA ARG A 70 18.50 -8.51 -14.01
C ARG A 70 18.55 -7.08 -13.50
N ALA A 71 17.59 -6.25 -13.90
CA ALA A 71 17.54 -4.85 -13.45
C ALA A 71 17.27 -4.76 -11.93
N ASP A 72 16.32 -5.54 -11.41
CA ASP A 72 16.01 -5.61 -9.97
C ASP A 72 17.20 -6.10 -9.14
N ALA A 73 17.94 -7.11 -9.64
CA ALA A 73 19.15 -7.61 -8.98
C ALA A 73 20.26 -6.53 -8.94
N ALA A 74 20.41 -5.75 -10.00
CA ALA A 74 21.37 -4.65 -10.06
C ALA A 74 20.99 -3.53 -9.07
N VAL A 75 19.72 -3.13 -9.03
CA VAL A 75 19.20 -2.14 -8.06
C VAL A 75 19.39 -2.63 -6.63
N THR A 76 19.02 -3.87 -6.33
CA THR A 76 19.17 -4.45 -4.99
C THR A 76 20.63 -4.47 -4.53
N THR A 77 21.53 -4.90 -5.42
CA THR A 77 22.97 -4.94 -5.14
C THR A 77 23.53 -3.54 -4.85
N LEU A 78 23.16 -2.56 -5.67
CA LEU A 78 23.57 -1.17 -5.49
C LEU A 78 23.00 -0.57 -4.20
N ALA A 79 21.72 -0.81 -3.91
CA ALA A 79 21.05 -0.34 -2.71
C ALA A 79 21.71 -0.89 -1.44
N VAL A 80 21.99 -2.20 -1.38
CA VAL A 80 22.69 -2.83 -0.25
C VAL A 80 24.10 -2.27 -0.08
N SER A 81 24.85 -2.10 -1.18
CA SER A 81 26.18 -1.48 -1.15
C SER A 81 26.14 -0.05 -0.60
N ASN A 82 25.17 0.75 -1.07
CA ASN A 82 24.95 2.11 -0.59
C ASN A 82 24.56 2.12 0.89
N ALA A 83 23.69 1.22 1.34
CA ALA A 83 23.29 1.11 2.74
C ALA A 83 24.46 0.80 3.67
N LEU A 84 25.36 -0.09 3.27
CA LEU A 84 26.57 -0.43 4.04
C LEU A 84 27.53 0.76 4.17
N GLN A 85 27.72 1.52 3.09
CA GLN A 85 28.52 2.74 3.14
C GLN A 85 27.82 3.84 3.95
N ALA A 86 26.50 3.95 3.80
CA ALA A 86 25.69 4.91 4.55
C ALA A 86 25.79 4.66 6.06
N ALA A 87 25.79 3.40 6.51
CA ALA A 87 26.00 3.04 7.90
C ALA A 87 27.35 3.51 8.48
N LYS A 88 28.40 3.59 7.65
CA LYS A 88 29.70 4.15 8.06
C LYS A 88 29.63 5.67 8.16
N TYR A 89 29.10 6.33 7.13
CA TYR A 89 28.98 7.78 7.13
C TYR A 89 28.04 8.31 8.22
N ALA A 90 27.00 7.56 8.60
CA ALA A 90 26.09 7.91 9.68
C ALA A 90 26.77 8.01 11.06
N GLN A 91 28.00 7.51 11.21
CA GLN A 91 28.80 7.67 12.45
C GLN A 91 29.57 9.01 12.46
N THR A 92 29.51 9.78 11.39
CA THR A 92 30.17 11.09 11.28
C THR A 92 29.50 12.09 12.22
N PRO A 93 30.25 12.78 13.11
CA PRO A 93 29.66 13.78 13.98
C PRO A 93 29.24 15.03 13.21
N ASN A 94 28.20 15.71 13.70
CA ASN A 94 27.71 17.00 13.18
C ASN A 94 27.25 16.95 11.71
N LEU A 95 26.62 15.85 11.30
CA LEU A 95 26.00 15.78 9.98
C LEU A 95 24.91 16.83 9.82
N SER A 96 24.77 17.38 8.60
CA SER A 96 23.58 18.17 8.26
C SER A 96 22.32 17.28 8.30
N TYR A 97 21.17 17.90 8.57
CA TYR A 97 19.88 17.18 8.60
C TYR A 97 19.63 16.37 7.31
N ASP A 98 19.85 16.99 6.14
CA ASP A 98 19.57 16.33 4.86
C ASP A 98 20.53 15.16 4.62
N THR A 99 21.81 15.33 4.97
CA THR A 99 22.81 14.26 4.86
C THR A 99 22.43 13.08 5.75
N ASP A 100 22.15 13.33 7.03
CA ASP A 100 21.78 12.31 8.01
C ASP A 100 20.52 11.54 7.59
N ARG A 101 19.45 12.26 7.22
CA ARG A 101 18.20 11.64 6.76
C ARG A 101 18.38 10.81 5.49
N LYS A 102 19.19 11.26 4.54
CA LYS A 102 19.45 10.49 3.31
C LYS A 102 20.25 9.22 3.60
N LEU A 103 21.22 9.29 4.51
CA LEU A 103 21.97 8.12 4.96
C LEU A 103 21.07 7.11 5.68
N ASP A 104 20.15 7.59 6.53
CA ASP A 104 19.14 6.73 7.16
C ASP A 104 18.22 6.06 6.13
N ARG A 105 17.66 6.84 5.20
CA ARG A 105 16.79 6.30 4.13
C ARG A 105 17.47 5.26 3.25
N MET A 106 18.76 5.42 2.92
CA MET A 106 19.50 4.38 2.19
C MET A 106 19.50 3.04 2.93
N ARG A 107 19.45 3.04 4.27
CA ARG A 107 19.44 1.83 5.10
C ARG A 107 18.04 1.28 5.29
N THR A 108 17.05 2.15 5.50
CA THR A 108 15.69 1.77 5.92
C THR A 108 14.75 1.48 4.75
N ALA A 109 14.97 2.08 3.57
CA ALA A 109 14.05 1.98 2.42
C ALA A 109 14.14 0.65 1.64
N ILE A 110 15.13 -0.21 1.92
CA ILE A 110 15.28 -1.50 1.24
C ILE A 110 14.20 -2.46 1.75
N THR A 111 13.31 -2.93 0.86
CA THR A 111 12.24 -3.86 1.27
C THR A 111 12.76 -5.26 1.56
N LEU A 112 13.68 -5.78 0.76
CA LEU A 112 14.27 -7.10 1.01
C LEU A 112 15.77 -7.04 0.74
N PRO A 113 16.59 -6.82 1.77
CA PRO A 113 18.04 -6.73 1.59
C PRO A 113 18.62 -8.13 1.30
N ALA A 114 19.36 -8.24 0.21
CA ALA A 114 20.12 -9.45 -0.09
C ALA A 114 21.42 -9.49 0.74
N PRO A 115 21.89 -10.68 1.16
CA PRO A 115 23.24 -10.86 1.69
C PRO A 115 24.31 -10.42 0.69
N THR A 116 25.47 -9.97 1.18
CA THR A 116 26.58 -9.50 0.33
C THR A 116 27.41 -10.62 -0.29
N ARG A 117 27.17 -11.88 0.08
CA ARG A 117 27.87 -13.03 -0.50
C ARG A 117 27.52 -13.19 -1.98
N GLU A 118 28.49 -13.66 -2.76
CA GLU A 118 28.33 -13.85 -4.20
C GLU A 118 27.09 -14.71 -4.52
N GLY A 119 26.29 -14.26 -5.49
CA GLY A 119 25.09 -14.97 -5.95
C GLY A 119 23.84 -14.85 -5.06
N ALA A 120 23.93 -14.33 -3.83
CA ALA A 120 22.78 -14.30 -2.92
C ALA A 120 21.61 -13.42 -3.43
N ALA A 121 21.91 -12.26 -4.04
CA ALA A 121 20.90 -11.41 -4.65
C ALA A 121 20.17 -12.13 -5.80
N GLN A 122 20.90 -12.90 -6.62
CA GLN A 122 20.32 -13.69 -7.70
C GLN A 122 19.48 -14.86 -7.18
N GLU A 123 19.96 -15.56 -6.13
CA GLU A 123 19.24 -16.62 -5.44
C GLU A 123 17.90 -16.10 -4.90
N MET A 124 17.95 -14.98 -4.16
CA MET A 124 16.78 -14.31 -3.61
C MET A 124 15.78 -13.88 -4.70
N ALA A 125 16.25 -13.22 -5.76
CA ALA A 125 15.42 -12.81 -6.88
C ALA A 125 14.74 -14.01 -7.57
N THR A 126 15.47 -15.12 -7.74
CA THR A 126 14.95 -16.36 -8.35
C THR A 126 13.85 -16.99 -7.50
N ILE A 127 14.03 -17.07 -6.17
CA ILE A 127 13.02 -17.61 -5.25
C ILE A 127 11.76 -16.72 -5.26
N LYS A 128 11.93 -15.39 -5.18
CA LYS A 128 10.81 -14.44 -5.23
C LYS A 128 10.02 -14.57 -6.54
N ALA A 129 10.71 -14.58 -7.68
CA ALA A 129 10.08 -14.75 -8.99
C ALA A 129 9.32 -16.09 -9.10
N ARG A 130 9.90 -17.18 -8.59
CA ARG A 130 9.22 -18.49 -8.54
C ARG A 130 7.93 -18.46 -7.74
N MET A 131 7.94 -17.89 -6.53
CA MET A 131 6.74 -17.76 -5.71
C MET A 131 5.67 -16.87 -6.37
N GLN A 132 6.06 -15.74 -6.95
CA GLN A 132 5.15 -14.89 -7.72
C GLN A 132 4.56 -15.64 -8.93
N GLY A 133 5.37 -16.45 -9.61
CA GLY A 133 4.92 -17.31 -10.71
C GLY A 133 3.92 -18.38 -10.27
N ILE A 134 4.13 -19.01 -9.10
CA ILE A 134 3.17 -19.97 -8.50
C ILE A 134 1.84 -19.25 -8.22
N TYR A 135 1.88 -18.07 -7.60
CA TYR A 135 0.69 -17.28 -7.31
C TYR A 135 -0.05 -16.87 -8.60
N GLY A 136 0.65 -16.28 -9.56
CA GLY A 136 0.05 -15.76 -10.79
C GLY A 136 -0.56 -16.83 -11.70
N LYS A 137 -0.02 -18.06 -11.68
CA LYS A 137 -0.53 -19.21 -12.45
C LYS A 137 -1.48 -20.11 -11.64
N GLY A 138 -1.73 -19.74 -10.38
CA GLY A 138 -2.50 -20.53 -9.43
C GLY A 138 -3.93 -20.79 -9.88
N LYS A 139 -4.46 -21.96 -9.51
CA LYS A 139 -5.84 -22.36 -9.77
C LYS A 139 -6.45 -23.01 -8.52
N GLY A 140 -7.65 -22.58 -8.17
CA GLY A 140 -8.51 -23.33 -7.24
C GLY A 140 -9.46 -24.25 -8.00
N THR A 141 -10.49 -24.74 -7.33
CA THR A 141 -11.53 -25.58 -7.92
C THR A 141 -12.93 -25.05 -7.62
N LEU A 142 -13.84 -25.26 -8.58
CA LEU A 142 -15.28 -25.03 -8.44
C LEU A 142 -16.00 -26.22 -9.07
N ASN A 143 -16.82 -26.94 -8.29
CA ASN A 143 -17.48 -28.17 -8.72
C ASN A 143 -16.48 -29.22 -9.25
N GLY A 144 -15.31 -29.29 -8.62
CA GLY A 144 -14.20 -30.16 -9.01
C GLY A 144 -13.45 -29.74 -10.28
N GLN A 145 -13.82 -28.63 -10.92
CA GLN A 145 -13.14 -28.14 -12.13
C GLN A 145 -12.15 -27.01 -11.80
N PRO A 146 -10.97 -26.98 -12.45
CA PRO A 146 -10.00 -25.90 -12.23
C PRO A 146 -10.57 -24.53 -12.62
N ILE A 147 -10.38 -23.54 -11.76
CA ILE A 147 -10.74 -22.13 -12.00
C ILE A 147 -9.52 -21.24 -11.69
N ASN A 148 -9.24 -20.29 -12.58
CA ASN A 148 -8.08 -19.40 -12.44
C ASN A 148 -8.30 -18.33 -11.35
N GLY A 149 -7.22 -17.66 -10.95
CA GLY A 149 -7.23 -16.67 -9.85
C GLY A 149 -8.21 -15.51 -10.05
N SER A 150 -8.38 -14.99 -11.27
CA SER A 150 -9.32 -13.89 -11.52
C SER A 150 -10.77 -14.36 -11.39
N ASP A 151 -11.10 -15.49 -12.02
CA ASP A 151 -12.48 -15.98 -12.06
C ASP A 151 -12.92 -16.53 -10.70
N ILE A 152 -12.01 -17.14 -9.93
CA ILE A 152 -12.33 -17.63 -8.59
C ILE A 152 -12.58 -16.49 -7.60
N GLU A 153 -11.83 -15.39 -7.71
CA GLU A 153 -12.04 -14.21 -6.87
C GLU A 153 -13.39 -13.55 -7.16
N GLU A 154 -13.73 -13.36 -8.44
CA GLU A 154 -15.06 -12.89 -8.85
C GLU A 154 -16.17 -13.83 -8.35
N ARG A 155 -15.96 -15.15 -8.50
CA ARG A 155 -16.93 -16.14 -8.04
C ARG A 155 -17.09 -16.15 -6.52
N MET A 156 -16.02 -15.96 -5.73
CA MET A 156 -16.10 -15.80 -4.26
C MET A 156 -16.98 -14.59 -3.87
N GLY A 157 -16.99 -13.52 -4.67
CA GLY A 157 -17.84 -12.34 -4.44
C GLY A 157 -19.32 -12.58 -4.71
N THR A 158 -19.64 -13.43 -5.70
CA THR A 158 -21.01 -13.63 -6.19
C THR A 158 -21.70 -14.90 -5.68
N SER A 159 -20.95 -15.95 -5.36
CA SER A 159 -21.55 -17.21 -4.89
C SER A 159 -22.17 -17.03 -3.50
N ARG A 160 -23.31 -17.68 -3.31
CA ARG A 160 -24.04 -17.78 -2.02
C ARG A 160 -24.25 -19.24 -1.63
N ASN A 161 -23.49 -20.15 -2.23
CA ASN A 161 -23.51 -21.58 -1.90
C ASN A 161 -22.33 -21.88 -0.94
N PRO A 162 -22.60 -22.21 0.34
CA PRO A 162 -21.55 -22.48 1.31
C PRO A 162 -20.59 -23.62 0.95
N ASP A 163 -21.02 -24.58 0.14
CA ASP A 163 -20.16 -25.70 -0.28
C ASP A 163 -19.21 -25.29 -1.41
N GLU A 164 -19.70 -24.52 -2.39
CA GLU A 164 -18.84 -23.92 -3.43
C GLU A 164 -17.82 -22.96 -2.82
N LEU A 165 -18.25 -22.09 -1.89
CA LEU A 165 -17.37 -21.14 -1.20
C LEU A 165 -16.26 -21.86 -0.43
N LYS A 166 -16.63 -22.93 0.29
CA LYS A 166 -15.66 -23.77 1.01
C LYS A 166 -14.68 -24.46 0.07
N GLU A 167 -15.15 -25.03 -1.04
CA GLU A 167 -14.30 -25.68 -2.05
C GLU A 167 -13.30 -24.68 -2.64
N MET A 168 -13.78 -23.55 -3.13
CA MET A 168 -12.94 -22.51 -3.74
C MET A 168 -11.90 -21.97 -2.76
N TRP A 169 -12.32 -21.67 -1.53
CA TRP A 169 -11.41 -21.18 -0.50
C TRP A 169 -10.33 -22.23 -0.18
N THR A 170 -10.73 -23.46 0.09
CA THR A 170 -9.81 -24.53 0.51
C THR A 170 -8.81 -24.86 -0.60
N SER A 171 -9.31 -25.07 -1.83
CA SER A 171 -8.49 -25.42 -2.98
C SER A 171 -7.51 -24.30 -3.37
N TRP A 172 -7.89 -23.02 -3.27
CA TRP A 172 -6.96 -21.92 -3.51
C TRP A 172 -5.81 -21.93 -2.50
N HIS A 173 -6.13 -22.07 -1.22
CA HIS A 173 -5.10 -22.09 -0.17
C HIS A 173 -4.18 -23.32 -0.25
N ASP A 174 -4.73 -24.48 -0.67
CA ASP A 174 -3.97 -25.72 -0.84
C ASP A 174 -3.13 -25.77 -2.14
N ASN A 175 -3.66 -25.27 -3.25
CA ASN A 175 -2.99 -25.35 -4.55
C ASN A 175 -2.02 -24.19 -4.78
N VAL A 176 -2.23 -23.05 -4.11
CA VAL A 176 -1.43 -21.84 -4.30
C VAL A 176 -0.58 -21.54 -3.08
N GLY A 177 -1.19 -21.46 -1.89
CA GLY A 177 -0.47 -21.10 -0.67
C GLY A 177 0.55 -22.16 -0.25
N LYS A 178 0.08 -23.39 -0.03
CA LYS A 178 0.89 -24.50 0.51
C LYS A 178 2.22 -24.76 -0.25
N PRO A 179 2.28 -24.81 -1.60
CA PRO A 179 3.53 -25.07 -2.32
C PRO A 179 4.65 -24.05 -2.07
N MET A 180 4.32 -22.82 -1.66
CA MET A 180 5.31 -21.75 -1.45
C MET A 180 5.97 -21.79 -0.07
N LYS A 181 5.55 -22.69 0.84
CA LYS A 181 6.00 -22.69 2.24
C LYS A 181 7.52 -22.77 2.40
N ALA A 182 8.17 -23.69 1.67
CA ALA A 182 9.62 -23.91 1.75
C ALA A 182 10.40 -22.73 1.16
N ASP A 183 9.97 -22.25 -0.01
CA ASP A 183 10.55 -21.08 -0.68
C ASP A 183 10.47 -19.83 0.19
N TYR A 184 9.33 -19.62 0.84
CA TYR A 184 9.13 -18.48 1.74
C TYR A 184 10.07 -18.55 2.95
N ALA A 185 10.25 -19.73 3.54
CA ALA A 185 11.20 -19.92 4.65
C ALA A 185 12.65 -19.64 4.23
N GLN A 186 13.07 -20.09 3.04
CA GLN A 186 14.40 -19.78 2.50
C GLN A 186 14.57 -18.28 2.23
N LEU A 187 13.55 -17.64 1.64
CA LEU A 187 13.55 -16.21 1.38
C LEU A 187 13.67 -15.38 2.67
N VAL A 188 12.93 -15.77 3.72
CA VAL A 188 13.01 -15.14 5.06
C VAL A 188 14.43 -15.24 5.61
N ALA A 189 15.08 -16.41 5.50
CA ALA A 189 16.45 -16.60 5.97
C ALA A 189 17.44 -15.69 5.24
N LEU A 190 17.35 -15.60 3.92
CA LEU A 190 18.18 -14.71 3.10
C LEU A 190 17.96 -13.24 3.45
N GLY A 191 16.70 -12.83 3.56
CA GLY A 191 16.35 -11.46 3.92
C GLY A 191 16.87 -11.06 5.30
N ASN A 192 16.75 -11.96 6.28
CA ASN A 192 17.27 -11.71 7.63
C ASN A 192 18.79 -11.65 7.67
N GLU A 193 19.50 -12.51 6.94
CA GLU A 193 20.96 -12.43 6.79
C GLU A 193 21.37 -11.06 6.21
N GLY A 194 20.67 -10.58 5.17
CA GLY A 194 20.89 -9.26 4.60
C GLY A 194 20.61 -8.12 5.60
N ALA A 195 19.48 -8.17 6.31
CA ALA A 195 19.08 -7.14 7.28
C ALA A 195 20.09 -7.05 8.45
N GLN A 196 20.59 -8.19 8.92
CA GLN A 196 21.63 -8.27 9.95
C GLN A 196 22.95 -7.65 9.48
N GLY A 197 23.31 -7.87 8.21
CA GLY A 197 24.45 -7.20 7.58
C GLY A 197 24.33 -5.67 7.56
N LEU A 198 23.11 -5.13 7.55
CA LEU A 198 22.81 -3.69 7.60
C LEU A 198 22.63 -3.14 9.03
N GLY A 199 22.77 -4.00 10.05
CA GLY A 199 22.66 -3.64 11.46
C GLY A 199 21.24 -3.67 12.04
N PHE A 200 20.28 -4.27 11.34
CA PHE A 200 18.93 -4.53 11.87
C PHE A 200 18.84 -5.94 12.47
N ALA A 201 17.95 -6.14 13.45
CA ALA A 201 17.76 -7.47 14.05
C ALA A 201 17.21 -8.50 13.03
N ASP A 202 16.26 -8.04 12.20
CA ASP A 202 15.55 -8.81 11.18
C ASP A 202 14.88 -7.86 10.18
N VAL A 203 14.33 -8.41 9.09
CA VAL A 203 13.63 -7.62 8.05
C VAL A 203 12.42 -6.86 8.60
N GLY A 204 11.71 -7.42 9.59
CA GLY A 204 10.55 -6.78 10.21
C GLY A 204 10.95 -5.55 11.04
N ALA A 205 12.07 -5.59 11.76
CA ALA A 205 12.64 -4.42 12.43
C ALA A 205 13.04 -3.34 11.42
N GLN A 206 13.66 -3.73 10.30
CA GLN A 206 14.03 -2.82 9.22
C GLN A 206 12.80 -2.09 8.64
N TRP A 207 11.73 -2.80 8.27
CA TRP A 207 10.53 -2.14 7.74
C TRP A 207 9.91 -1.13 8.69
N ARG A 208 9.86 -1.48 9.98
CA ARG A 208 9.26 -0.58 10.99
C ARG A 208 10.14 0.62 11.29
N SER A 209 11.44 0.56 11.04
CA SER A 209 12.33 1.72 11.18
C SER A 209 12.10 2.80 10.12
N ASN A 210 11.40 2.49 9.01
CA ASN A 210 11.06 3.45 7.96
C ASN A 210 9.91 4.42 8.32
N TYR A 211 9.51 4.49 9.60
CA TYR A 211 8.39 5.32 10.09
C TYR A 211 8.82 6.43 11.06
N ASP A 212 10.07 6.90 10.95
CA ASP A 212 10.64 7.98 11.77
C ASP A 212 10.48 7.76 13.30
N MET A 213 10.47 6.50 13.73
CA MET A 213 10.37 6.07 15.14
C MET A 213 10.96 4.66 15.32
N SER A 214 11.13 4.22 16.56
CA SER A 214 11.58 2.84 16.82
C SER A 214 10.55 1.79 16.38
N PRO A 215 10.99 0.56 16.04
CA PRO A 215 10.07 -0.54 15.71
C PRO A 215 9.01 -0.81 16.80
N GLU A 216 9.36 -0.65 18.07
CA GLU A 216 8.49 -0.84 19.22
C GLU A 216 7.42 0.25 19.31
N GLU A 217 7.81 1.52 19.15
CA GLU A 217 6.88 2.65 19.10
C GLU A 217 5.89 2.51 17.94
N PHE A 218 6.37 2.07 16.77
CA PHE A 218 5.49 1.84 15.61
C PHE A 218 4.49 0.70 15.84
N ALA A 219 4.93 -0.41 16.44
CA ALA A 219 4.04 -1.51 16.80
C ALA A 219 2.99 -1.10 17.85
N ALA A 220 3.35 -0.20 18.77
CA ALA A 220 2.44 0.38 19.75
C ALA A 220 1.47 1.39 19.13
N LEU A 221 1.93 2.23 18.20
CA LEU A 221 1.10 3.18 17.46
C LEU A 221 0.01 2.44 16.67
N THR A 222 0.38 1.42 15.90
CA THR A 222 -0.59 0.63 15.12
C THR A 222 -1.59 -0.11 16.01
N GLU A 223 -1.19 -0.56 17.21
CA GLU A 223 -2.12 -1.10 18.20
C GLU A 223 -3.07 -0.04 18.76
N LYS A 224 -2.57 1.14 19.13
CA LYS A 224 -3.39 2.27 19.60
C LYS A 224 -4.47 2.59 18.55
N LEU A 225 -4.07 2.77 17.29
CA LEU A 225 -4.99 3.07 16.19
C LEU A 225 -6.05 1.99 16.02
N TRP A 226 -5.68 0.72 16.13
CA TRP A 226 -6.62 -0.38 16.08
C TRP A 226 -7.63 -0.33 17.24
N GLN A 227 -7.17 -0.11 18.46
CA GLN A 227 -8.06 -0.03 19.63
C GLN A 227 -9.02 1.16 19.55
N GLU A 228 -8.64 2.28 18.93
CA GLU A 228 -9.52 3.43 18.71
C GLU A 228 -10.73 3.09 17.82
N VAL A 229 -10.54 2.23 16.81
CA VAL A 229 -11.56 1.89 15.80
C VAL A 229 -12.21 0.52 16.01
N LYS A 230 -11.59 -0.36 16.81
CA LYS A 230 -12.06 -1.72 17.11
C LYS A 230 -13.53 -1.78 17.55
N PRO A 231 -14.05 -0.86 18.39
CA PRO A 231 -15.47 -0.91 18.76
C PRO A 231 -16.42 -0.86 17.56
N LEU A 232 -16.07 -0.13 16.48
CA LEU A 232 -16.86 -0.10 15.26
C LEU A 232 -16.78 -1.42 14.50
N TYR A 233 -15.59 -2.02 14.41
CA TYR A 233 -15.42 -3.36 13.84
C TYR A 233 -16.23 -4.41 14.60
N ASP A 234 -16.18 -4.41 15.94
CA ASP A 234 -16.92 -5.38 16.76
C ASP A 234 -18.43 -5.30 16.52
N SER A 235 -18.98 -4.09 16.40
CA SER A 235 -20.40 -3.88 16.08
C SER A 235 -20.72 -4.33 14.65
N LEU A 236 -19.83 -4.08 13.68
CA LEU A 236 -20.00 -4.53 12.29
C LEU A 236 -19.95 -6.06 12.21
N HIS A 237 -18.95 -6.69 12.81
CA HIS A 237 -18.77 -8.15 12.86
C HIS A 237 -20.00 -8.83 13.48
N THR A 238 -20.47 -8.34 14.63
CA THR A 238 -21.64 -8.91 15.32
C THR A 238 -22.88 -8.87 14.43
N TYR A 239 -23.12 -7.73 13.76
CA TYR A 239 -24.25 -7.56 12.85
C TYR A 239 -24.15 -8.49 11.64
N VAL A 240 -22.98 -8.51 10.98
CA VAL A 240 -22.74 -9.34 9.80
C VAL A 240 -22.85 -10.82 10.12
N ARG A 241 -22.29 -11.28 11.26
CA ARG A 241 -22.45 -12.67 11.72
C ARG A 241 -23.91 -13.03 11.92
N GLY A 242 -24.70 -12.15 12.55
CA GLY A 242 -26.14 -12.36 12.72
C GLY A 242 -26.89 -12.49 11.39
N LYS A 243 -26.53 -11.68 10.39
CA LYS A 243 -27.10 -11.76 9.04
C LYS A 243 -26.70 -13.02 8.28
N LEU A 244 -25.43 -13.41 8.36
CA LEU A 244 -24.95 -14.67 7.79
C LEU A 244 -25.62 -15.88 8.43
N ASN A 245 -25.80 -15.88 9.75
CA ASN A 245 -26.56 -16.91 10.44
C ASN A 245 -28.03 -16.95 9.98
N ALA A 246 -28.69 -15.79 9.85
CA ALA A 246 -30.07 -15.73 9.35
C ALA A 246 -30.20 -16.28 7.92
N LYS A 247 -29.16 -16.10 7.09
CA LYS A 247 -29.12 -16.59 5.70
C LYS A 247 -28.82 -18.09 5.61
N TYR A 248 -27.85 -18.59 6.38
CA TYR A 248 -27.28 -19.93 6.19
C TYR A 248 -27.60 -20.93 7.31
N GLY A 249 -28.12 -20.47 8.45
CA GLY A 249 -28.42 -21.29 9.62
C GLY A 249 -27.20 -21.64 10.48
N ASP A 250 -27.47 -22.14 11.69
CA ASP A 250 -26.47 -22.43 12.73
C ASP A 250 -25.42 -23.48 12.29
N ALA A 251 -25.81 -24.44 11.44
CA ALA A 251 -24.91 -25.49 10.95
C ALA A 251 -23.80 -24.95 10.01
N VAL A 252 -24.08 -23.85 9.32
CA VAL A 252 -23.12 -23.19 8.43
C VAL A 252 -22.40 -22.07 9.16
N GLN A 253 -23.15 -21.13 9.77
CA GLN A 253 -22.59 -20.01 10.52
C GLN A 253 -23.33 -19.87 11.84
N ALA A 254 -22.67 -20.17 12.96
CA ALA A 254 -23.27 -20.03 14.29
C ALA A 254 -23.57 -18.55 14.64
N LYS A 255 -24.59 -18.33 15.49
CA LYS A 255 -24.98 -17.02 16.04
C LYS A 255 -23.90 -16.35 16.89
N THR A 256 -23.02 -17.14 17.49
CA THR A 256 -21.93 -16.70 18.37
C THR A 256 -20.61 -17.30 17.91
N GLY A 257 -19.50 -16.68 18.27
CA GLY A 257 -18.19 -17.17 17.86
C GLY A 257 -17.71 -16.54 16.54
N PRO A 258 -16.64 -17.09 15.95
CA PRO A 258 -16.04 -16.53 14.75
C PRO A 258 -16.90 -16.74 13.50
N ILE A 259 -16.68 -15.90 12.48
CA ILE A 259 -17.30 -16.06 11.16
C ILE A 259 -16.44 -17.02 10.33
N ARG A 260 -17.05 -17.90 9.53
CA ARG A 260 -16.28 -18.67 8.55
C ARG A 260 -15.70 -17.75 7.46
N ALA A 261 -14.40 -17.87 7.21
CA ALA A 261 -13.67 -16.97 6.34
C ALA A 261 -14.13 -16.99 4.87
N ASP A 262 -14.78 -18.06 4.42
CA ASP A 262 -15.27 -18.23 3.04
C ASP A 262 -16.61 -17.52 2.77
N LEU A 263 -17.34 -17.08 3.81
CA LEU A 263 -18.68 -16.50 3.68
C LEU A 263 -18.72 -14.98 3.47
N LEU A 264 -17.55 -14.33 3.38
CA LEU A 264 -17.43 -12.88 3.46
C LEU A 264 -17.22 -12.20 2.09
N GLY A 265 -17.49 -12.91 0.99
CA GLY A 265 -17.51 -12.32 -0.36
C GLY A 265 -16.13 -11.99 -0.94
N ASN A 266 -15.05 -12.43 -0.29
CA ASN A 266 -13.68 -12.23 -0.74
C ASN A 266 -12.82 -13.42 -0.32
N MET A 267 -11.86 -13.84 -1.16
CA MET A 267 -10.99 -14.99 -0.91
C MET A 267 -10.28 -14.93 0.45
N TRP A 268 -9.91 -13.75 0.91
CA TRP A 268 -9.21 -13.52 2.17
C TRP A 268 -10.09 -12.89 3.24
N ALA A 269 -11.39 -12.69 3.00
CA ALA A 269 -12.27 -11.96 3.92
C ALA A 269 -11.71 -10.58 4.34
N GLN A 270 -10.94 -9.93 3.49
CA GLN A 270 -10.35 -8.62 3.80
C GLN A 270 -11.38 -7.50 3.65
N GLU A 271 -12.33 -7.65 2.73
CA GLU A 271 -13.39 -6.68 2.43
C GLU A 271 -14.68 -7.46 2.22
N TRP A 272 -15.79 -6.91 2.72
CA TRP A 272 -17.05 -7.64 2.84
C TRP A 272 -18.14 -7.04 1.94
N GLY A 273 -17.88 -5.95 1.20
CA GLY A 273 -18.90 -5.26 0.39
C GLY A 273 -19.63 -6.17 -0.61
N ASN A 274 -18.97 -7.23 -1.08
CA ASN A 274 -19.56 -8.21 -1.99
C ASN A 274 -20.74 -9.01 -1.42
N ILE A 275 -20.94 -9.04 -0.09
CA ILE A 275 -22.12 -9.67 0.54
C ILE A 275 -23.16 -8.65 1.03
N TYR A 276 -23.13 -7.42 0.48
CA TYR A 276 -24.05 -6.36 0.90
C TYR A 276 -25.52 -6.76 0.71
N ASP A 277 -25.86 -7.56 -0.30
CA ASP A 277 -27.20 -8.14 -0.50
C ASP A 277 -27.70 -8.96 0.71
N ILE A 278 -26.80 -9.61 1.44
CA ILE A 278 -27.15 -10.40 2.64
C ILE A 278 -27.41 -9.49 3.85
N VAL A 279 -26.68 -8.38 3.94
CA VAL A 279 -26.64 -7.56 5.16
C VAL A 279 -27.36 -6.22 5.04
N ALA A 280 -27.81 -5.87 3.83
CA ALA A 280 -28.48 -4.61 3.51
C ALA A 280 -29.63 -4.33 4.50
N PRO A 281 -29.70 -3.10 5.06
CA PRO A 281 -30.81 -2.72 5.93
C PRO A 281 -32.12 -2.66 5.12
N ALA A 282 -33.21 -3.19 5.67
CA ALA A 282 -34.52 -3.06 5.03
C ALA A 282 -34.89 -1.57 4.85
N GLY A 283 -35.31 -1.19 3.64
CA GLY A 283 -35.71 0.18 3.30
C GLY A 283 -34.58 1.18 3.10
N ALA A 284 -33.40 0.99 3.71
CA ALA A 284 -32.23 1.86 3.54
C ALA A 284 -31.10 1.24 2.71
N GLY A 285 -31.19 -0.05 2.38
CA GLY A 285 -30.18 -0.79 1.63
C GLY A 285 -30.06 -0.38 0.17
N ASP A 286 -31.20 -0.07 -0.46
CA ASP A 286 -31.25 0.49 -1.82
C ASP A 286 -31.12 2.02 -1.75
N VAL A 287 -30.02 2.51 -2.30
CA VAL A 287 -29.64 3.93 -2.32
C VAL A 287 -30.23 4.67 -3.52
N GLY A 288 -30.88 3.97 -4.46
CA GLY A 288 -31.62 4.58 -5.58
C GLY A 288 -30.76 5.00 -6.77
N TYR A 289 -29.46 4.68 -6.77
CA TYR A 289 -28.58 4.82 -7.93
C TYR A 289 -27.46 3.79 -7.90
N ASP A 290 -26.90 3.49 -9.07
CA ASP A 290 -25.72 2.66 -9.24
C ASP A 290 -24.73 3.35 -10.17
N VAL A 291 -23.48 3.54 -9.73
CA VAL A 291 -22.47 4.29 -10.50
C VAL A 291 -22.15 3.58 -11.82
N THR A 292 -22.16 2.24 -11.87
CA THR A 292 -21.94 1.49 -13.11
C THR A 292 -23.03 1.80 -14.13
N GLU A 293 -24.28 1.80 -13.71
CA GLU A 293 -25.39 2.13 -14.60
C GLU A 293 -25.36 3.59 -15.05
N LEU A 294 -25.03 4.54 -14.14
CA LEU A 294 -24.84 5.95 -14.53
C LEU A 294 -23.73 6.13 -15.57
N LEU A 295 -22.60 5.43 -15.41
CA LEU A 295 -21.49 5.48 -16.37
C LEU A 295 -21.92 4.96 -17.74
N LYS A 296 -22.62 3.83 -17.79
CA LYS A 296 -23.16 3.24 -19.04
C LYS A 296 -24.18 4.16 -19.70
N GLU A 297 -25.16 4.67 -18.95
CA GLU A 297 -26.20 5.59 -19.45
C GLU A 297 -25.59 6.87 -20.04
N LYS A 298 -24.49 7.35 -19.46
CA LYS A 298 -23.76 8.56 -19.92
C LYS A 298 -22.67 8.25 -20.95
N GLY A 299 -22.64 7.03 -21.50
CA GLY A 299 -21.72 6.60 -22.55
C GLY A 299 -20.25 6.77 -22.15
N TYR A 300 -19.88 6.33 -20.95
CA TYR A 300 -18.49 6.32 -20.53
C TYR A 300 -17.72 5.18 -21.17
N ASP A 301 -16.48 5.48 -21.57
CA ASP A 301 -15.45 4.52 -21.89
C ASP A 301 -14.31 4.65 -20.85
N PRO A 302 -13.32 3.72 -20.85
CA PRO A 302 -12.17 3.79 -19.94
C PRO A 302 -11.44 5.14 -19.93
N LEU A 303 -11.20 5.74 -21.10
CA LEU A 303 -10.48 7.01 -21.18
C LEU A 303 -11.29 8.17 -20.58
N LYS A 304 -12.61 8.20 -20.79
CA LYS A 304 -13.50 9.20 -20.19
C LYS A 304 -13.57 9.05 -18.67
N MET A 305 -13.52 7.83 -18.14
CA MET A 305 -13.42 7.59 -16.69
C MET A 305 -12.12 8.19 -16.13
N VAL A 306 -10.97 7.93 -16.78
CA VAL A 306 -9.68 8.51 -16.37
C VAL A 306 -9.65 10.03 -16.48
N LYS A 307 -10.19 10.61 -17.56
CA LYS A 307 -10.33 12.07 -17.71
C LYS A 307 -11.22 12.68 -16.64
N THR A 308 -12.26 11.96 -16.22
CA THR A 308 -13.13 12.41 -15.12
C THR A 308 -12.37 12.38 -13.79
N GLY A 309 -11.58 11.33 -13.54
CA GLY A 309 -10.67 11.25 -12.40
C GLY A 309 -9.64 12.40 -12.40
N GLU A 310 -8.99 12.67 -13.53
CA GLU A 310 -8.09 13.82 -13.71
C GLU A 310 -8.81 15.15 -13.42
N GLY A 311 -10.08 15.25 -13.86
CA GLY A 311 -10.95 16.39 -13.61
C GLY A 311 -11.17 16.68 -12.13
N PHE A 312 -11.16 15.66 -11.26
CA PHE A 312 -11.19 15.85 -9.81
C PHE A 312 -9.97 16.62 -9.33
N PHE A 313 -8.77 16.13 -9.62
CA PHE A 313 -7.53 16.78 -9.20
C PHE A 313 -7.36 18.17 -9.83
N SER A 314 -7.68 18.31 -11.11
CA SER A 314 -7.66 19.61 -11.81
C SER A 314 -8.60 20.63 -11.16
N SER A 315 -9.77 20.19 -10.67
CA SER A 315 -10.72 21.06 -9.96
C SER A 315 -10.16 21.64 -8.65
N LEU A 316 -9.22 20.93 -8.01
CA LEU A 316 -8.51 21.40 -6.82
C LEU A 316 -7.34 22.34 -7.17
N GLY A 317 -7.03 22.52 -8.45
CA GLY A 317 -5.94 23.38 -8.92
C GLY A 317 -4.62 22.65 -9.22
N PHE A 318 -4.60 21.31 -9.22
CA PHE A 318 -3.45 20.57 -9.73
C PHE A 318 -3.34 20.73 -11.26
N ALA A 319 -2.12 20.69 -11.78
CA ALA A 319 -1.88 20.73 -13.22
C ALA A 319 -2.37 19.43 -13.89
N PRO A 320 -2.95 19.48 -15.10
CA PRO A 320 -3.33 18.27 -15.86
C PRO A 320 -2.16 17.31 -16.06
N LEU A 321 -2.44 16.03 -16.26
CA LEU A 321 -1.44 15.02 -16.57
C LEU A 321 -0.76 15.32 -17.92
N PRO A 322 0.54 15.05 -18.09
CA PRO A 322 1.26 15.36 -19.31
C PRO A 322 0.72 14.54 -20.47
N LYS A 323 0.95 15.01 -21.70
CA LYS A 323 0.57 14.28 -22.92
C LYS A 323 1.12 12.84 -22.93
N THR A 324 2.33 12.65 -22.42
CA THR A 324 3.00 11.34 -22.28
C THR A 324 2.21 10.35 -21.43
N PHE A 325 1.49 10.81 -20.40
CA PHE A 325 0.62 9.95 -19.59
C PHE A 325 -0.41 9.23 -20.46
N TRP A 326 -1.08 9.98 -21.33
CA TRP A 326 -2.12 9.46 -22.22
C TRP A 326 -1.56 8.58 -23.34
N GLU A 327 -0.33 8.85 -23.79
CA GLU A 327 0.34 8.10 -24.85
C GLU A 327 0.97 6.79 -24.36
N ARG A 328 1.42 6.74 -23.10
CA ARG A 328 2.26 5.65 -22.58
C ARG A 328 1.57 4.75 -21.56
N SER A 329 0.42 5.16 -21.01
CA SER A 329 -0.36 4.34 -20.06
C SER A 329 -1.06 3.17 -20.76
N GLN A 330 -1.35 2.12 -19.99
CA GLN A 330 -2.19 1.00 -20.43
C GLN A 330 -3.53 1.09 -19.69
N PHE A 331 -4.57 1.59 -20.37
CA PHE A 331 -5.89 1.79 -19.80
C PHE A 331 -6.82 0.57 -19.90
N VAL A 332 -6.53 -0.37 -20.80
CA VAL A 332 -7.36 -1.56 -21.06
C VAL A 332 -6.48 -2.79 -21.25
N LYS A 333 -7.04 -3.99 -21.00
CA LYS A 333 -6.34 -5.24 -21.31
C LYS A 333 -6.16 -5.36 -22.83
N PRO A 334 -4.92 -5.45 -23.36
CA PRO A 334 -4.69 -5.74 -24.77
C PRO A 334 -5.23 -7.13 -25.15
N GLN A 335 -5.69 -7.30 -26.39
CA GLN A 335 -6.21 -8.59 -26.87
C GLN A 335 -5.11 -9.57 -27.28
N ASP A 336 -3.91 -9.05 -27.59
CA ASP A 336 -2.83 -9.75 -28.27
C ASP A 336 -1.68 -10.19 -27.34
N ARG A 337 -1.76 -9.88 -26.04
CA ARG A 337 -0.70 -10.21 -25.07
C ARG A 337 -1.21 -10.32 -23.64
N GLU A 338 -0.44 -11.05 -22.83
CA GLU A 338 -0.66 -11.12 -21.38
C GLU A 338 0.01 -9.97 -20.64
N VAL A 339 -0.69 -9.48 -19.62
CA VAL A 339 -0.31 -8.29 -18.84
C VAL A 339 -0.70 -8.49 -17.38
N VAL A 340 -0.05 -7.76 -16.47
CA VAL A 340 -0.48 -7.66 -15.07
C VAL A 340 -1.66 -6.70 -14.99
N CYS A 341 -2.88 -7.22 -14.85
CA CYS A 341 -4.10 -6.40 -14.81
C CYS A 341 -4.35 -5.68 -13.48
N HIS A 342 -3.65 -6.05 -12.41
CA HIS A 342 -3.75 -5.32 -11.15
C HIS A 342 -3.37 -3.85 -11.37
N ALA A 343 -4.23 -2.95 -10.89
CA ALA A 343 -4.07 -1.52 -11.04
C ALA A 343 -2.76 -1.05 -10.38
N SER A 344 -2.02 -0.20 -11.07
CA SER A 344 -0.85 0.47 -10.50
C SER A 344 -0.53 1.77 -11.23
N ALA A 345 -0.03 2.74 -10.47
CA ALA A 345 0.51 4.01 -10.94
C ALA A 345 2.04 4.01 -10.93
N TRP A 346 2.64 4.56 -11.98
CA TRP A 346 4.08 4.53 -12.22
C TRP A 346 4.60 5.94 -12.47
N ASP A 347 5.80 6.20 -11.96
CA ASP A 347 6.67 7.29 -12.39
C ASP A 347 8.00 6.67 -12.84
N ILE A 348 8.24 6.64 -14.15
CA ILE A 348 9.37 5.88 -14.71
C ILE A 348 10.68 6.65 -14.63
N ASP A 349 10.64 7.96 -14.80
CA ASP A 349 11.82 8.83 -14.76
C ASP A 349 11.97 9.59 -13.45
N ASN A 350 11.02 9.41 -12.52
CA ASN A 350 10.86 10.18 -11.28
C ASN A 350 10.67 11.69 -11.51
N VAL A 351 10.17 12.08 -12.70
CA VAL A 351 9.97 13.46 -13.11
C VAL A 351 8.59 13.66 -13.73
N GLU A 352 8.37 13.24 -14.98
CA GLU A 352 7.11 13.47 -15.71
C GLU A 352 6.71 12.30 -16.61
N ASP A 353 7.42 11.16 -16.59
CA ASP A 353 7.01 9.92 -17.25
C ASP A 353 6.03 9.12 -16.37
N LEU A 354 4.93 9.78 -16.05
CA LEU A 354 3.84 9.26 -15.25
C LEU A 354 2.94 8.38 -16.10
N ARG A 355 2.52 7.24 -15.55
CA ARG A 355 1.66 6.26 -16.23
C ARG A 355 0.69 5.63 -15.24
N ILE A 356 -0.43 5.13 -15.75
CA ILE A 356 -1.22 4.09 -15.07
C ILE A 356 -1.25 2.81 -15.91
N LYS A 357 -1.30 1.68 -15.22
CA LYS A 357 -1.56 0.37 -15.81
C LYS A 357 -2.78 -0.22 -15.12
N MET A 358 -3.87 -0.32 -15.88
CA MET A 358 -5.14 -0.83 -15.42
C MET A 358 -5.83 -1.58 -16.56
N CYS A 359 -6.57 -2.65 -16.23
CA CYS A 359 -7.45 -3.32 -17.18
C CYS A 359 -8.90 -2.82 -16.99
N ILE A 360 -9.12 -1.52 -17.26
CA ILE A 360 -10.34 -0.81 -16.87
C ILE A 360 -11.58 -1.42 -17.54
N LYS A 361 -12.57 -1.73 -16.72
CA LYS A 361 -13.95 -2.03 -17.06
C LYS A 361 -14.82 -0.81 -16.73
N VAL A 362 -15.89 -0.60 -17.50
CA VAL A 362 -16.84 0.50 -17.24
C VAL A 362 -17.78 0.11 -16.09
N ASN A 363 -17.34 0.34 -14.85
CA ASN A 363 -18.09 0.10 -13.63
C ASN A 363 -17.69 1.09 -12.50
N GLY A 364 -18.48 1.09 -11.42
CA GLY A 364 -18.26 1.98 -10.27
C GLY A 364 -17.01 1.67 -9.44
N ASP A 365 -16.57 0.41 -9.41
CA ASP A 365 -15.38 -0.02 -8.66
C ASP A 365 -14.12 0.54 -9.34
N ASP A 366 -13.96 0.31 -10.65
CA ASP A 366 -12.85 0.85 -11.43
C ASP A 366 -12.91 2.38 -11.53
N PHE A 367 -14.10 3.00 -11.50
CA PHE A 367 -14.21 4.45 -11.37
C PHE A 367 -13.56 4.95 -10.07
N THR A 368 -13.77 4.23 -8.97
CA THR A 368 -13.14 4.53 -7.67
C THR A 368 -11.64 4.26 -7.72
N THR A 369 -11.22 3.11 -8.25
CA THR A 369 -9.82 2.72 -8.41
C THR A 369 -9.04 3.72 -9.27
N ILE A 370 -9.63 4.27 -10.33
CA ILE A 370 -9.01 5.34 -11.14
C ILE A 370 -8.67 6.55 -10.28
N HIS A 371 -9.56 6.99 -9.37
CA HIS A 371 -9.27 8.12 -8.49
C HIS A 371 -8.15 7.78 -7.49
N HIS A 372 -8.10 6.52 -7.05
CA HIS A 372 -7.01 6.01 -6.21
C HIS A 372 -5.66 6.08 -6.94
N GLU A 373 -5.55 5.46 -8.12
CA GLU A 373 -4.30 5.41 -8.91
C GLU A 373 -3.82 6.80 -9.34
N LEU A 374 -4.74 7.68 -9.74
CA LEU A 374 -4.38 9.05 -10.05
C LEU A 374 -3.83 9.78 -8.81
N GLY A 375 -4.31 9.46 -7.61
CA GLY A 375 -3.74 9.96 -6.36
C GLY A 375 -2.24 9.68 -6.24
N HIS A 376 -1.79 8.49 -6.64
CA HIS A 376 -0.36 8.18 -6.72
C HIS A 376 0.36 9.05 -7.74
N ASN A 377 -0.14 9.19 -8.98
CA ASN A 377 0.53 10.02 -9.99
C ASN A 377 0.60 11.52 -9.63
N TYR A 378 -0.43 12.05 -8.97
CA TYR A 378 -0.43 13.43 -8.52
C TYR A 378 0.53 13.64 -7.34
N TYR A 379 0.68 12.65 -6.46
CA TYR A 379 1.71 12.69 -5.41
C TYR A 379 3.12 12.62 -6.03
N GLN A 380 3.34 11.68 -6.96
CA GLN A 380 4.58 11.54 -7.73
C GLN A 380 4.99 12.86 -8.39
N ARG A 381 4.06 13.51 -9.10
CA ARG A 381 4.33 14.84 -9.68
C ARG A 381 4.66 15.89 -8.61
N ALA A 382 3.92 15.93 -7.51
CA ALA A 382 4.09 16.98 -6.50
C ALA A 382 5.50 16.98 -5.90
N TYR A 383 6.07 15.82 -5.58
CA TYR A 383 7.42 15.75 -5.04
C TYR A 383 8.54 15.69 -6.11
N ASN A 384 8.23 15.77 -7.41
CA ASN A 384 9.21 15.52 -8.49
C ASN A 384 10.38 16.53 -8.59
N LYS A 385 10.40 17.54 -7.71
CA LYS A 385 11.52 18.50 -7.55
C LYS A 385 12.40 18.19 -6.33
N GLN A 386 12.04 17.18 -5.54
CA GLN A 386 12.86 16.70 -4.44
C GLN A 386 14.09 15.94 -4.96
N PRO A 387 15.18 15.87 -4.18
CA PRO A 387 16.29 14.97 -4.48
C PRO A 387 15.84 13.49 -4.56
N PRO A 388 16.47 12.62 -5.39
CA PRO A 388 15.98 11.27 -5.62
C PRO A 388 15.67 10.41 -4.38
N LEU A 389 16.42 10.52 -3.29
CA LEU A 389 16.10 9.77 -2.06
C LEU A 389 14.83 10.23 -1.35
N TYR A 390 14.27 11.37 -1.74
CA TYR A 390 13.03 11.94 -1.21
C TYR A 390 11.84 11.86 -2.19
N LEU A 391 12.01 11.23 -3.36
CA LEU A 391 10.96 11.00 -4.36
C LEU A 391 10.04 9.84 -3.96
N ASP A 392 9.38 10.00 -2.82
CA ASP A 392 8.49 9.03 -2.18
C ASP A 392 7.52 9.78 -1.25
N GLY A 393 6.48 9.10 -0.78
CA GLY A 393 5.60 9.67 0.24
C GLY A 393 6.31 9.83 1.59
N ALA A 394 5.76 10.69 2.47
CA ALA A 394 6.27 10.87 3.82
C ALA A 394 6.44 9.54 4.60
N ASN A 395 5.53 8.59 4.36
CA ASN A 395 5.74 7.15 4.48
C ASN A 395 4.80 6.42 3.51
N ASP A 396 4.92 5.09 3.40
CA ASP A 396 4.13 4.30 2.44
C ASP A 396 2.61 4.32 2.71
N GLY A 397 2.19 4.53 3.97
CA GLY A 397 0.78 4.72 4.32
C GLY A 397 0.18 6.04 3.83
N PHE A 398 0.98 7.09 3.68
CA PHE A 398 0.50 8.34 3.06
C PHE A 398 0.21 8.12 1.59
N HIS A 399 1.07 7.42 0.88
CA HIS A 399 0.97 7.27 -0.57
C HIS A 399 -0.34 6.62 -0.99
N GLU A 400 -0.74 5.57 -0.25
CA GLU A 400 -2.01 4.84 -0.40
C GLU A 400 -3.22 5.65 0.09
N ALA A 401 -3.04 6.55 1.05
CA ALA A 401 -4.14 7.31 1.66
C ALA A 401 -4.66 8.47 0.81
N ILE A 402 -3.82 9.07 -0.04
CA ILE A 402 -4.20 10.25 -0.83
C ILE A 402 -5.32 9.91 -1.81
N GLY A 403 -5.09 8.92 -2.66
CA GLY A 403 -6.08 8.45 -3.62
C GLY A 403 -7.37 7.99 -2.93
N ASP A 404 -7.26 7.29 -1.81
CA ASP A 404 -8.39 6.85 -1.01
C ASP A 404 -9.19 8.00 -0.37
N ALA A 405 -8.53 9.08 0.07
CA ALA A 405 -9.20 10.27 0.60
C ALA A 405 -9.99 11.01 -0.50
N ILE A 406 -9.45 11.06 -1.72
CA ILE A 406 -10.17 11.57 -2.90
C ILE A 406 -11.37 10.67 -3.22
N ALA A 407 -11.19 9.35 -3.17
CA ALA A 407 -12.26 8.39 -3.42
C ALA A 407 -13.44 8.53 -2.43
N LEU A 408 -13.17 8.90 -1.16
CA LEU A 408 -14.24 9.24 -0.19
C LEU A 408 -15.09 10.45 -0.63
N SER A 409 -14.56 11.31 -1.48
CA SER A 409 -15.29 12.45 -2.05
C SER A 409 -16.18 12.08 -3.24
N ILE A 410 -16.18 10.81 -3.69
CA ILE A 410 -17.10 10.29 -4.71
C ILE A 410 -18.49 10.09 -4.08
N THR A 411 -19.11 11.19 -3.67
CA THR A 411 -20.43 11.23 -3.05
C THR A 411 -21.52 11.49 -4.10
N PRO A 412 -22.81 11.28 -3.78
CA PRO A 412 -23.91 11.71 -4.65
C PRO A 412 -23.80 13.17 -5.09
N GLU A 413 -23.32 14.07 -4.22
CA GLU A 413 -23.12 15.48 -4.56
C GLU A 413 -22.04 15.64 -5.65
N TYR A 414 -20.91 14.95 -5.53
CA TYR A 414 -19.90 14.93 -6.59
C TYR A 414 -20.48 14.41 -7.91
N LEU A 415 -21.21 13.28 -7.88
CA LEU A 415 -21.82 12.70 -9.07
C LEU A 415 -22.80 13.68 -9.77
N VAL A 416 -23.50 14.53 -9.00
CA VAL A 416 -24.31 15.63 -9.55
C VAL A 416 -23.43 16.70 -10.18
N GLN A 417 -22.36 17.12 -9.50
CA GLN A 417 -21.45 18.17 -10.00
C GLN A 417 -20.79 17.79 -11.34
N ILE A 418 -20.52 16.50 -11.58
CA ILE A 418 -19.96 16.01 -12.85
C ILE A 418 -21.01 15.53 -13.86
N GLY A 419 -22.31 15.72 -13.56
CA GLY A 419 -23.41 15.41 -14.48
C GLY A 419 -23.72 13.92 -14.66
N LEU A 420 -23.19 13.05 -13.79
CA LEU A 420 -23.52 11.62 -13.75
C LEU A 420 -24.87 11.37 -13.08
N LEU A 421 -25.15 12.04 -11.97
CA LEU A 421 -26.39 11.87 -11.20
C LEU A 421 -27.31 13.10 -11.33
N ASP A 422 -28.61 12.87 -11.50
CA ASP A 422 -29.60 13.94 -11.41
C ASP A 422 -29.80 14.36 -9.95
N ARG A 423 -29.83 15.67 -9.67
CA ARG A 423 -30.00 16.18 -8.30
C ARG A 423 -31.27 15.66 -7.62
N SER A 424 -32.34 15.42 -8.37
CA SER A 424 -33.59 14.84 -7.86
C SER A 424 -33.45 13.38 -7.40
N LYS A 425 -32.39 12.67 -7.83
CA LYS A 425 -32.07 11.29 -7.44
C LYS A 425 -31.05 11.20 -6.31
N VAL A 426 -30.61 12.32 -5.73
CA VAL A 426 -29.71 12.30 -4.58
C VAL A 426 -30.40 11.65 -3.38
N PRO A 427 -29.81 10.62 -2.75
CA PRO A 427 -30.45 9.92 -1.64
C PRO A 427 -30.71 10.84 -0.43
N SER A 428 -31.92 10.75 0.10
CA SER A 428 -32.28 11.40 1.37
C SER A 428 -31.55 10.76 2.57
N ALA A 429 -31.56 11.46 3.71
CA ALA A 429 -30.79 11.06 4.90
C ALA A 429 -31.15 9.68 5.47
N ASP A 430 -32.35 9.16 5.20
CA ASP A 430 -32.75 7.81 5.58
C ASP A 430 -31.95 6.70 4.87
N LYS A 431 -31.29 7.02 3.75
CA LYS A 431 -30.43 6.09 2.99
C LYS A 431 -28.97 6.07 3.47
N ASP A 432 -28.58 7.02 4.33
CA ASP A 432 -27.19 7.14 4.80
C ASP A 432 -26.68 5.88 5.49
N ILE A 433 -27.55 5.16 6.21
CA ILE A 433 -27.16 3.93 6.90
C ILE A 433 -26.74 2.84 5.91
N GLY A 434 -27.42 2.73 4.75
CA GLY A 434 -27.03 1.78 3.71
C GLY A 434 -25.68 2.12 3.10
N LEU A 435 -25.50 3.39 2.71
CA LEU A 435 -24.23 3.90 2.17
C LEU A 435 -23.07 3.69 3.15
N LEU A 436 -23.26 4.08 4.41
CA LEU A 436 -22.26 3.91 5.45
C LEU A 436 -21.97 2.44 5.73
N LEU A 437 -22.99 1.57 5.76
CA LEU A 437 -22.77 0.13 5.97
C LEU A 437 -21.91 -0.45 4.85
N ARG A 438 -22.25 -0.18 3.58
CA ARG A 438 -21.45 -0.64 2.43
C ARG A 438 -20.00 -0.14 2.55
N GLN A 439 -19.83 1.15 2.84
CA GLN A 439 -18.49 1.73 3.04
C GLN A 439 -17.74 1.08 4.22
N ALA A 440 -18.41 0.77 5.32
CA ALA A 440 -17.78 0.13 6.48
C ALA A 440 -17.36 -1.31 6.18
N MET A 441 -18.11 -2.02 5.35
CA MET A 441 -17.77 -3.37 4.91
C MET A 441 -16.49 -3.43 4.08
N ASP A 442 -16.09 -2.33 3.43
CA ASP A 442 -14.83 -2.26 2.68
C ASP A 442 -13.71 -1.61 3.51
N LYS A 443 -14.02 -0.54 4.25
CA LYS A 443 -13.01 0.26 4.96
C LYS A 443 -12.74 -0.24 6.38
N VAL A 444 -13.78 -0.55 7.15
CA VAL A 444 -13.63 -0.99 8.56
C VAL A 444 -13.29 -2.47 8.64
N ALA A 445 -13.94 -3.31 7.83
CA ALA A 445 -13.68 -4.75 7.82
C ALA A 445 -12.22 -5.10 7.45
N PHE A 446 -11.58 -4.24 6.65
CA PHE A 446 -10.19 -4.39 6.24
C PHE A 446 -9.18 -4.16 7.35
N LEU A 447 -9.45 -3.25 8.30
CA LEU A 447 -8.49 -2.84 9.33
C LEU A 447 -7.80 -4.00 10.07
N PRO A 448 -8.54 -4.98 10.63
CA PRO A 448 -7.87 -6.10 11.29
C PRO A 448 -7.03 -6.95 10.34
N PHE A 449 -7.42 -7.09 9.07
CA PHE A 449 -6.59 -7.80 8.07
C PHE A 449 -5.33 -7.02 7.71
N GLY A 450 -5.47 -5.72 7.41
CA GLY A 450 -4.36 -4.80 7.16
C GLY A 450 -3.32 -4.79 8.28
N LEU A 451 -3.77 -4.91 9.53
CA LEU A 451 -2.90 -4.98 10.71
C LEU A 451 -2.22 -6.34 10.86
N LEU A 452 -2.98 -7.45 10.75
CA LEU A 452 -2.48 -8.76 11.16
C LEU A 452 -1.45 -9.36 10.20
N VAL A 453 -1.50 -9.02 8.91
CA VAL A 453 -0.61 -9.62 7.90
C VAL A 453 0.86 -9.31 8.20
N ASP A 454 1.17 -8.06 8.53
CA ASP A 454 2.55 -7.71 8.88
C ASP A 454 2.87 -8.08 10.33
N ARG A 455 1.92 -8.06 11.27
CA ARG A 455 2.16 -8.65 12.60
C ARG A 455 2.58 -10.12 12.48
N TYR A 456 1.94 -10.90 11.61
CA TYR A 456 2.31 -12.27 11.29
C TYR A 456 3.73 -12.35 10.72
N ARG A 457 4.03 -11.54 9.70
CA ARG A 457 5.36 -11.55 9.05
C ARG A 457 6.47 -11.10 9.99
N TRP A 458 6.23 -10.11 10.85
CA TRP A 458 7.20 -9.67 11.85
C TRP A 458 7.55 -10.78 12.85
N GLN A 459 6.58 -11.62 13.24
CA GLN A 459 6.85 -12.79 14.09
C GLN A 459 7.68 -13.86 13.37
N ILE A 460 7.53 -13.97 12.05
CA ILE A 460 8.36 -14.85 11.23
C ILE A 460 9.78 -14.30 11.09
N PHE A 461 9.92 -13.01 10.74
CA PHE A 461 11.24 -12.39 10.57
C PHE A 461 12.04 -12.40 11.87
N SER A 462 11.42 -12.15 13.03
CA SER A 462 12.10 -12.21 14.32
C SER A 462 12.46 -13.62 14.78
N GLY A 463 12.00 -14.67 14.06
CA GLY A 463 12.18 -16.07 14.45
C GLY A 463 11.26 -16.55 15.58
N GLN A 464 10.34 -15.70 16.06
CA GLN A 464 9.30 -16.10 17.03
C GLN A 464 8.41 -17.23 16.49
N VAL A 465 8.11 -17.20 15.19
CA VAL A 465 7.36 -18.25 14.49
C VAL A 465 8.28 -18.93 13.49
N LYS A 466 8.56 -20.21 13.74
CA LYS A 466 9.32 -21.10 12.84
C LYS A 466 8.42 -21.67 11.73
N PRO A 467 8.99 -22.20 10.61
CA PRO A 467 8.21 -22.73 9.49
C PRO A 467 7.13 -23.74 9.87
N GLU A 468 7.36 -24.56 10.90
CA GLU A 468 6.39 -25.55 11.40
C GLU A 468 5.14 -24.87 11.99
N GLY A 469 5.28 -23.65 12.51
CA GLY A 469 4.21 -22.86 13.13
C GLY A 469 3.51 -21.86 12.20
N TYR A 470 3.93 -21.74 10.94
CA TYR A 470 3.39 -20.73 10.00
C TYR A 470 1.87 -20.75 9.89
N GLN A 471 1.26 -21.93 9.75
CA GLN A 471 -0.19 -22.04 9.61
C GLN A 471 -0.94 -21.71 10.90
N GLN A 472 -0.43 -22.20 12.04
CA GLN A 472 -1.06 -21.99 13.34
C GLN A 472 -1.06 -20.50 13.71
N ALA A 473 0.10 -19.84 13.61
CA ALA A 473 0.22 -18.42 13.91
C ALA A 473 -0.67 -17.55 13.00
N TRP A 474 -0.80 -17.91 11.72
CA TRP A 474 -1.73 -17.25 10.80
C TRP A 474 -3.19 -17.39 11.28
N THR A 475 -3.61 -18.61 11.60
CA THR A 475 -4.98 -18.90 12.06
C THR A 475 -5.28 -18.20 13.39
N ASP A 476 -4.33 -18.18 14.33
CA ASP A 476 -4.46 -17.52 15.62
C ASP A 476 -4.60 -16.00 15.49
N LEU A 477 -3.82 -15.37 14.59
CA LEU A 477 -3.92 -13.93 14.34
C LEU A 477 -5.22 -13.56 13.62
N ARG A 478 -5.66 -14.38 12.67
CA ARG A 478 -6.96 -14.24 11.98
C ARG A 478 -8.11 -14.34 12.99
N LEU A 479 -8.06 -15.31 13.90
CA LEU A 479 -9.04 -15.41 14.98
C LEU A 479 -8.95 -14.20 15.92
N LYS A 480 -7.75 -13.82 16.39
CA LYS A 480 -7.55 -12.73 17.35
C LYS A 480 -8.03 -11.37 16.85
N TYR A 481 -7.73 -11.01 15.60
CA TYR A 481 -8.00 -9.66 15.10
C TYR A 481 -9.30 -9.60 14.28
N GLN A 482 -9.55 -10.58 13.42
CA GLN A 482 -10.75 -10.58 12.57
C GLN A 482 -11.92 -11.36 13.18
N GLY A 483 -11.68 -12.29 14.10
CA GLY A 483 -12.76 -13.11 14.61
C GLY A 483 -13.33 -14.04 13.56
N ILE A 484 -12.44 -14.65 12.78
CA ILE A 484 -12.81 -15.59 11.72
C ILE A 484 -12.01 -16.88 11.82
N VAL A 485 -12.57 -17.94 11.25
CA VAL A 485 -11.98 -19.29 11.22
C VAL A 485 -12.03 -19.84 9.79
N PRO A 486 -11.09 -20.72 9.42
CA PRO A 486 -11.17 -21.40 8.13
C PRO A 486 -12.43 -22.28 8.04
N PRO A 487 -12.99 -22.52 6.83
CA PRO A 487 -14.18 -23.34 6.64
C PRO A 487 -13.96 -24.85 6.88
N SER A 488 -12.71 -25.25 7.05
CA SER A 488 -12.30 -26.60 7.46
C SER A 488 -10.98 -26.56 8.24
N PRO A 489 -10.66 -27.60 9.04
CA PRO A 489 -9.34 -27.76 9.61
C PRO A 489 -8.24 -27.66 8.55
N ARG A 490 -7.11 -27.06 8.91
CA ARG A 490 -5.95 -26.87 8.03
C ARG A 490 -4.82 -27.78 8.48
N GLY A 491 -4.13 -28.42 7.53
CA GLY A 491 -3.00 -29.29 7.82
C GLY A 491 -1.80 -28.52 8.40
N ALA A 492 -0.93 -29.21 9.14
CA ALA A 492 0.30 -28.60 9.66
C ALA A 492 1.27 -28.18 8.54
N ASP A 493 1.15 -28.79 7.37
CA ASP A 493 1.91 -28.46 6.16
C ASP A 493 1.27 -27.36 5.31
N ALA A 494 0.07 -26.86 5.67
CA ALA A 494 -0.55 -25.74 4.99
C ALA A 494 0.26 -24.44 5.17
N PHE A 495 0.02 -23.49 4.26
CA PHE A 495 0.58 -22.15 4.30
C PHE A 495 -0.43 -21.17 3.69
N ASP A 496 -1.54 -20.97 4.40
CA ASP A 496 -2.65 -20.15 3.93
C ASP A 496 -2.25 -18.70 3.69
N ALA A 497 -1.32 -18.15 4.48
CA ALA A 497 -0.78 -16.81 4.26
C ALA A 497 -0.11 -16.67 2.88
N GLY A 498 0.53 -17.73 2.37
CA GLY A 498 1.11 -17.73 1.02
C GLY A 498 0.05 -17.53 -0.07
N ALA A 499 -1.21 -17.85 0.19
CA ALA A 499 -2.30 -17.66 -0.76
C ALA A 499 -2.78 -16.21 -0.87
N LYS A 500 -2.14 -15.25 -0.19
CA LYS A 500 -2.35 -13.79 -0.33
C LYS A 500 -1.15 -13.14 -1.00
N TYR A 501 -1.35 -12.52 -2.18
CA TYR A 501 -0.31 -11.95 -3.05
C TYR A 501 0.88 -11.27 -2.35
N HIS A 502 0.60 -10.37 -1.41
CA HIS A 502 1.62 -9.55 -0.75
C HIS A 502 2.64 -10.36 0.06
N VAL A 503 2.28 -11.57 0.51
CA VAL A 503 3.18 -12.46 1.25
C VAL A 503 4.30 -13.00 0.33
N PRO A 504 4.02 -13.76 -0.75
CA PRO A 504 5.05 -14.22 -1.69
C PRO A 504 5.71 -13.09 -2.49
N ALA A 505 5.01 -11.98 -2.73
CA ALA A 505 5.59 -10.80 -3.38
C ALA A 505 6.47 -9.95 -2.44
N VAL A 506 6.43 -10.22 -1.13
CA VAL A 506 7.21 -9.53 -0.09
C VAL A 506 6.90 -8.03 -0.01
N VAL A 507 5.66 -7.64 -0.29
CA VAL A 507 5.23 -6.24 -0.22
C VAL A 507 4.75 -5.93 1.20
N PRO A 508 5.33 -4.95 1.93
CA PRO A 508 4.86 -4.55 3.26
C PRO A 508 3.36 -4.22 3.25
N TYR A 509 2.63 -4.66 4.27
CA TYR A 509 1.16 -4.61 4.30
C TYR A 509 0.60 -3.55 5.26
N THR A 510 1.39 -3.12 6.25
CA THR A 510 0.97 -2.13 7.26
C THR A 510 0.59 -0.80 6.62
N ARG A 511 1.15 -0.46 5.45
CA ARG A 511 0.76 0.70 4.64
C ARG A 511 -0.74 0.80 4.42
N TYR A 512 -1.42 -0.31 4.14
CA TYR A 512 -2.85 -0.32 3.88
C TYR A 512 -3.66 -0.09 5.17
N PHE A 513 -3.18 -0.59 6.32
CA PHE A 513 -3.79 -0.27 7.61
C PHE A 513 -3.70 1.23 7.91
N LEU A 514 -2.50 1.81 7.76
CA LEU A 514 -2.29 3.24 7.96
C LEU A 514 -3.14 4.06 6.98
N ALA A 515 -3.21 3.64 5.71
CA ALA A 515 -4.00 4.30 4.69
C ALA A 515 -5.50 4.31 5.00
N ARG A 516 -6.04 3.20 5.53
CA ARG A 516 -7.43 3.13 5.99
C ARG A 516 -7.71 4.10 7.14
N ILE A 517 -6.74 4.45 7.98
CA ILE A 517 -6.91 5.47 9.02
C ILE A 517 -6.71 6.88 8.46
N LEU A 518 -5.58 7.12 7.80
CA LEU A 518 -5.16 8.42 7.29
C LEU A 518 -6.15 9.01 6.28
N GLN A 519 -6.77 8.19 5.43
CA GLN A 519 -7.73 8.69 4.45
C GLN A 519 -8.89 9.46 5.09
N PHE A 520 -9.38 9.03 6.26
CA PHE A 520 -10.44 9.75 6.96
C PHE A 520 -9.93 11.02 7.64
N GLN A 521 -8.69 11.00 8.15
CA GLN A 521 -8.08 12.20 8.74
C GLN A 521 -7.80 13.28 7.68
N PHE A 522 -7.31 12.87 6.50
CA PHE A 522 -7.16 13.74 5.34
C PHE A 522 -8.51 14.24 4.83
N TYR A 523 -9.50 13.36 4.72
CA TYR A 523 -10.84 13.72 4.28
C TYR A 523 -11.52 14.71 5.23
N GLU A 524 -11.44 14.51 6.55
CA GLU A 524 -11.96 15.45 7.55
C GLU A 524 -11.28 16.82 7.45
N ALA A 525 -9.95 16.85 7.30
CA ALA A 525 -9.20 18.09 7.12
C ALA A 525 -9.61 18.82 5.82
N ALA A 526 -9.73 18.09 4.71
CA ALA A 526 -10.19 18.62 3.43
C ALA A 526 -11.60 19.22 3.53
N CYS A 527 -12.55 18.49 4.11
CA CYS A 527 -13.93 18.94 4.30
C CYS A 527 -14.03 20.16 5.20
N LYS A 528 -13.24 20.21 6.28
CA LYS A 528 -13.15 21.38 7.16
C LYS A 528 -12.59 22.59 6.41
N ALA A 529 -11.53 22.40 5.62
CA ALA A 529 -10.95 23.45 4.80
C ALA A 529 -11.88 23.93 3.68
N ALA A 530 -12.71 23.03 3.13
CA ALA A 530 -13.77 23.36 2.17
C ALA A 530 -14.96 24.10 2.80
N GLY A 531 -14.98 24.29 4.12
CA GLY A 531 -16.05 24.97 4.84
C GLY A 531 -17.31 24.11 5.06
N TRP A 532 -17.24 22.80 4.83
CA TRP A 532 -18.37 21.89 5.01
C TRP A 532 -18.86 21.87 6.47
N LYS A 533 -20.18 21.95 6.67
CA LYS A 533 -20.83 21.94 7.99
C LYS A 533 -21.80 20.77 8.19
N GLY A 534 -22.05 19.98 7.14
CA GLY A 534 -22.94 18.83 7.20
C GLY A 534 -22.27 17.58 7.78
N PRO A 535 -22.96 16.42 7.74
CA PRO A 535 -22.38 15.14 8.10
C PRO A 535 -21.13 14.85 7.26
N LEU A 536 -20.07 14.36 7.89
CA LEU A 536 -18.77 14.18 7.24
C LEU A 536 -18.89 13.29 5.99
N HIS A 537 -19.63 12.19 6.07
CA HIS A 537 -19.85 11.22 4.97
C HIS A 537 -20.62 11.74 3.75
N ARG A 538 -21.10 12.99 3.79
CA ARG A 538 -21.78 13.66 2.66
C ARG A 538 -20.93 14.76 2.03
N CYS A 539 -19.73 14.99 2.53
CA CYS A 539 -18.85 16.03 2.02
C CYS A 539 -18.34 15.71 0.61
N SER A 540 -18.30 16.72 -0.26
CA SER A 540 -17.43 16.72 -1.42
C SER A 540 -16.60 17.99 -1.39
N PHE A 541 -15.29 17.87 -1.58
CA PHE A 541 -14.40 19.02 -1.70
C PHE A 541 -13.97 19.27 -3.16
N TYR A 542 -14.64 18.62 -4.13
CA TYR A 542 -14.48 18.88 -5.55
C TYR A 542 -14.63 20.38 -5.87
N GLY A 543 -13.73 20.93 -6.69
CA GLY A 543 -13.71 22.35 -7.05
C GLY A 543 -13.09 23.29 -6.02
N ASN A 544 -12.62 22.79 -4.87
CA ASN A 544 -12.04 23.64 -3.83
C ASN A 544 -10.52 23.80 -3.97
N LYS A 545 -10.09 24.94 -4.52
CA LYS A 545 -8.66 25.23 -4.75
C LYS A 545 -7.84 25.48 -3.48
N ASP A 546 -8.48 25.91 -2.40
CA ASP A 546 -7.80 26.11 -1.12
C ASP A 546 -7.42 24.77 -0.48
N VAL A 547 -8.30 23.76 -0.60
CA VAL A 547 -7.99 22.38 -0.24
C VAL A 547 -6.83 21.87 -1.08
N GLY A 548 -6.88 22.06 -2.41
CA GLY A 548 -5.80 21.63 -3.29
C GLY A 548 -4.46 22.27 -2.99
N THR A 549 -4.42 23.57 -2.70
CA THR A 549 -3.20 24.29 -2.32
C THR A 549 -2.57 23.70 -1.05
N LYS A 550 -3.38 23.44 -0.02
CA LYS A 550 -2.91 22.84 1.24
C LYS A 550 -2.48 21.38 1.06
N LEU A 551 -3.23 20.62 0.27
CA LEU A 551 -2.89 19.24 -0.06
C LEU A 551 -1.55 19.20 -0.79
N ASN A 552 -1.39 19.98 -1.85
CA ASN A 552 -0.16 20.03 -2.65
C ASN A 552 1.06 20.43 -1.79
N ALA A 553 0.92 21.39 -0.86
CA ALA A 553 2.00 21.77 0.03
C ALA A 553 2.51 20.61 0.92
N MET A 554 1.63 19.69 1.34
CA MET A 554 2.04 18.45 2.02
C MET A 554 2.67 17.46 1.03
N LEU A 555 2.09 17.29 -0.17
CA LEU A 555 2.60 16.33 -1.16
C LEU A 555 4.00 16.71 -1.67
N GLU A 556 4.28 18.00 -1.87
CA GLU A 556 5.59 18.52 -2.30
C GLU A 556 6.72 18.23 -1.31
N MET A 557 6.40 17.95 -0.04
CA MET A 557 7.41 17.56 0.95
C MET A 557 8.06 16.22 0.61
N GLY A 558 7.35 15.34 -0.12
CA GLY A 558 7.78 13.96 -0.36
C GLY A 558 8.23 13.31 0.94
N ALA A 559 9.37 12.63 0.89
CA ALA A 559 9.98 12.06 2.08
C ALA A 559 11.06 12.94 2.72
N SER A 560 11.13 14.24 2.41
CA SER A 560 12.18 15.15 2.91
C SER A 560 12.05 15.52 4.40
N LYS A 561 10.88 15.30 5.00
CA LYS A 561 10.58 15.60 6.41
C LYS A 561 10.02 14.38 7.12
N PRO A 562 10.10 14.31 8.47
CA PRO A 562 9.46 13.24 9.22
C PRO A 562 7.95 13.26 8.96
N TRP A 563 7.32 12.09 8.84
CA TRP A 563 5.90 12.02 8.49
C TRP A 563 4.95 12.82 9.41
N PRO A 564 5.20 13.05 10.72
CA PRO A 564 4.34 13.89 11.55
C PRO A 564 4.29 15.35 11.07
N ASP A 565 5.36 15.85 10.45
CA ASP A 565 5.43 17.21 9.91
C ASP A 565 4.54 17.33 8.67
N ALA A 566 4.61 16.34 7.77
CA ALA A 566 3.73 16.26 6.61
C ALA A 566 2.26 16.15 7.03
N LEU A 567 1.94 15.33 8.03
CA LEU A 567 0.58 15.20 8.57
C LEU A 567 0.06 16.55 9.09
N GLN A 568 0.92 17.28 9.80
CA GLN A 568 0.58 18.56 10.40
C GLN A 568 0.35 19.65 9.35
N ALA A 569 1.13 19.65 8.27
CA ALA A 569 1.01 20.62 7.20
C ALA A 569 -0.41 20.64 6.57
N PHE A 570 -1.05 19.48 6.47
CA PHE A 570 -2.40 19.37 5.91
C PHE A 570 -3.51 19.32 6.96
N THR A 571 -3.33 18.52 8.01
CA THR A 571 -4.40 18.23 8.99
C THR A 571 -4.37 19.14 10.21
N GLY A 572 -3.25 19.82 10.46
CA GLY A 572 -2.98 20.56 11.69
C GLY A 572 -2.59 19.69 12.88
N SER A 573 -2.55 18.36 12.73
CA SER A 573 -2.17 17.40 13.77
C SER A 573 -0.87 16.68 13.40
N ARG A 574 -0.01 16.43 14.40
CA ARG A 574 1.17 15.56 14.27
C ARG A 574 0.86 14.08 14.53
N GLU A 575 -0.33 13.79 15.07
CA GLU A 575 -0.73 12.43 15.45
C GLU A 575 -1.65 11.82 14.40
N MET A 576 -1.37 10.56 14.03
CA MET A 576 -2.38 9.71 13.38
C MET A 576 -3.46 9.34 14.39
N SER A 577 -4.73 9.36 13.97
CA SER A 577 -5.84 8.95 14.84
C SER A 577 -7.01 8.35 14.06
N GLY A 578 -7.65 7.34 14.65
CA GLY A 578 -8.91 6.76 14.18
C GLY A 578 -10.15 7.63 14.43
N LYS A 579 -10.02 8.78 15.12
CA LYS A 579 -11.15 9.65 15.47
C LYS A 579 -11.96 10.12 14.26
N ALA A 580 -11.29 10.50 13.17
CA ALA A 580 -11.96 10.97 11.96
C ALA A 580 -12.80 9.86 11.31
N MET A 581 -12.30 8.61 11.31
CA MET A 581 -13.07 7.45 10.87
C MET A 581 -14.28 7.20 11.78
N MET A 582 -14.08 7.26 13.10
CA MET A 582 -15.18 7.11 14.06
C MET A 582 -16.24 8.19 13.91
N ALA A 583 -15.85 9.44 13.59
CA ALA A 583 -16.76 10.53 13.29
C ALA A 583 -17.55 10.29 11.99
N TYR A 584 -16.86 9.84 10.92
CA TYR A 584 -17.48 9.48 9.65
C TYR A 584 -18.57 8.41 9.82
N PHE A 585 -18.28 7.35 10.58
CA PHE A 585 -19.18 6.22 10.79
C PHE A 585 -20.07 6.34 12.03
N ALA A 586 -20.08 7.47 12.74
CA ALA A 586 -20.85 7.64 13.97
C ALA A 586 -22.36 7.31 13.81
N PRO A 587 -23.05 7.71 12.71
CA PRO A 587 -24.45 7.33 12.50
C PRO A 587 -24.63 5.81 12.37
N LEU A 588 -23.75 5.16 11.61
CA LEU A 588 -23.77 3.70 11.43
C LEU A 588 -23.48 2.98 12.75
N LYS A 589 -22.47 3.41 13.50
CA LYS A 589 -22.11 2.82 14.79
C LYS A 589 -23.32 2.77 15.73
N LYS A 590 -24.01 3.92 15.88
CA LYS A 590 -25.23 4.03 16.70
C LYS A 590 -26.33 3.10 16.20
N TRP A 591 -26.48 2.96 14.88
CA TRP A 591 -27.45 2.05 14.29
C TRP A 591 -27.11 0.58 14.54
N LEU A 592 -25.85 0.17 14.32
CA LEU A 592 -25.36 -1.19 14.57
C LEU A 592 -25.54 -1.57 16.03
N ASP A 593 -25.17 -0.70 16.97
CA ASP A 593 -25.34 -0.95 18.41
C ASP A 593 -26.82 -1.17 18.78
N LYS A 594 -27.76 -0.51 18.09
CA LYS A 594 -29.20 -0.74 18.25
C LYS A 594 -29.63 -2.10 17.67
N GLN A 595 -29.14 -2.47 16.48
CA GLN A 595 -29.45 -3.75 15.84
C GLN A 595 -28.91 -4.93 16.65
N ASN A 596 -27.74 -4.76 17.27
CA ASN A 596 -27.04 -5.81 18.00
C ASN A 596 -27.55 -5.99 19.44
N LYS A 597 -28.60 -5.25 19.86
CA LYS A 597 -29.17 -5.42 21.21
C LYS A 597 -29.59 -6.86 21.45
N GLY A 598 -29.05 -7.48 22.50
CA GLY A 598 -29.30 -8.87 22.85
C GLY A 598 -28.41 -9.89 22.14
N MET A 599 -27.55 -9.46 21.22
CA MET A 599 -26.52 -10.31 20.60
C MET A 599 -25.22 -10.27 21.41
N LYS A 600 -24.53 -11.41 21.52
CA LYS A 600 -23.21 -11.48 22.16
C LYS A 600 -22.15 -10.93 21.20
N SER A 601 -21.58 -9.76 21.49
CA SER A 601 -20.46 -9.21 20.72
C SER A 601 -19.17 -10.00 20.96
N GLY A 602 -18.26 -9.94 19.98
CA GLY A 602 -17.02 -10.72 19.97
C GLY A 602 -17.27 -12.19 19.63
N TRP A 603 -16.20 -12.99 19.67
CA TRP A 603 -16.19 -14.40 19.29
C TRP A 603 -15.68 -15.28 20.41
#